data_AF-A0A832B6F1-F1
#
_entry.id   AF-A0A832B6F1-F1
#
_cell.length_a   1.000
_cell.length_b   1.000
_cell.length_c   1.000
_cell.angle_alpha   90.00
_cell.angle_beta   90.00
_cell.angle_gamma   90.00
#
_symmetry.space_group_name_H-M   'P 1'
#
loop_
_entity.id
_entity.type
_entity.pdbx_description
1 polymer ?
#
loop_
_entity_poly.entity_id
_entity_poly.type
_entity_poly.pdbx_seq_one_letter_code
_entity_poly.pdbx_strand_id
1 'polypeptide(L)'
;KHWYSKSRIMEFWNLRLQRFGIPFAYANAPNPSDASGARILEILRGLQQEASAVFPQNVRPQLMETKSSGDEAFLSALEWHNQQIAIGILLQTLTSGEGRRTGSMALGRVHFDILLFALECMKQDIEAAVDAQIIRPLIDANFDHRLYPEFSLGNLDEKDLLRMAQAMNVLLTHRVVDAREPILRELFNLPPLEEPA
;
A
#
# COMPACT_ATOMS: atom_id res chain seq x y z
N LYS A 1 -2.05 -7.22 12.05
CA LYS A 1 -0.99 -8.20 12.42
C LYS A 1 0.15 -8.28 11.39
N HIS A 2 -0.13 -8.22 10.08
CA HIS A 2 0.91 -8.36 9.03
C HIS A 2 2.05 -7.33 9.10
N TRP A 3 1.78 -6.06 9.40
CA TRP A 3 2.82 -5.04 9.58
C TRP A 3 3.86 -5.45 10.64
N TYR A 4 3.41 -5.97 11.78
CA TYR A 4 4.30 -6.38 12.86
C TYR A 4 5.21 -7.54 12.44
N SER A 5 4.64 -8.57 11.82
CA SER A 5 5.39 -9.70 11.28
C SER A 5 6.38 -9.27 10.20
N LYS A 6 5.97 -8.38 9.29
CA LYS A 6 6.85 -7.80 8.25
C LYS A 6 8.08 -7.14 8.86
N SER A 7 7.91 -6.28 9.87
CA SER A 7 9.03 -5.61 10.55
C SER A 7 10.00 -6.62 11.18
N ARG A 8 9.49 -7.65 11.86
CA ARG A 8 10.33 -8.72 12.44
C ARG A 8 11.08 -9.52 11.39
N ILE A 9 10.42 -9.89 10.29
CA ILE A 9 11.06 -10.62 9.19
C ILE A 9 12.18 -9.77 8.57
N MET A 10 11.99 -8.46 8.44
CA MET A 10 13.00 -7.55 7.93
C MET A 10 14.22 -7.46 8.87
N GLU A 11 14.01 -7.45 10.19
CA GLU A 11 15.11 -7.55 11.18
C GLU A 11 15.94 -8.83 10.97
N PHE A 12 15.27 -9.98 10.83
CA PHE A 12 15.96 -11.26 10.58
C PHE A 12 16.66 -11.30 9.21
N TRP A 13 16.07 -10.68 8.18
CA TRP A 13 16.69 -10.60 6.87
C TRP A 13 17.98 -9.77 6.93
N ASN A 14 17.97 -8.63 7.61
CA ASN A 14 19.15 -7.80 7.82
C ASN A 14 20.26 -8.56 8.56
N LEU A 15 19.92 -9.29 9.63
CA LEU A 15 20.88 -10.15 10.34
C LEU A 15 21.47 -11.24 9.45
N ARG A 16 20.65 -11.83 8.57
CA ARG A 16 21.13 -12.82 7.61
C ARG A 16 22.06 -12.19 6.56
N LEU A 17 21.70 -11.04 6.00
CA LEU A 17 22.55 -10.31 5.05
C LEU A 17 23.90 -9.93 5.68
N GLN A 18 23.87 -9.51 6.96
CA GLN A 18 25.09 -9.26 7.72
C GLN A 18 25.95 -10.52 7.85
N ARG A 19 25.36 -11.67 8.21
CA ARG A 19 26.09 -12.95 8.31
C ARG A 19 26.56 -13.50 6.98
N PHE A 20 25.87 -13.16 5.89
CA PHE A 20 26.30 -13.52 4.54
C PHE A 20 27.53 -12.70 4.11
N GLY A 21 27.53 -11.38 4.38
CA GLY A 21 28.67 -10.51 4.11
C GLY A 21 29.86 -10.70 5.06
N ILE A 22 29.58 -11.05 6.32
CA ILE A 22 30.56 -11.29 7.38
C ILE A 22 30.27 -12.67 7.99
N PRO A 23 30.80 -13.75 7.39
CA PRO A 23 30.57 -15.10 7.88
C PRO A 23 31.15 -15.29 9.27
N PHE A 24 30.56 -16.23 10.00
CA PHE A 24 31.07 -16.61 11.31
C PHE A 24 32.44 -17.29 11.14
N ALA A 25 33.47 -16.67 11.70
CA ALA A 25 34.83 -17.20 11.71
C ALA A 25 35.10 -17.89 13.04
N TYR A 26 35.70 -19.07 12.98
CA TYR A 26 36.12 -19.81 14.18
C TYR A 26 37.47 -20.48 13.97
N ALA A 27 38.17 -20.75 15.07
CA ALA A 27 39.42 -21.48 15.06
C ALA A 27 39.49 -22.38 16.30
N ASN A 28 40.07 -23.56 16.15
CA ASN A 28 40.28 -24.47 17.27
C ASN A 28 41.55 -24.06 18.03
N ALA A 29 41.43 -23.89 19.34
CA ALA A 29 42.54 -23.67 20.25
C ALA A 29 42.65 -24.84 21.24
N PRO A 30 43.87 -25.30 21.60
CA PRO A 30 44.05 -26.39 22.57
C PRO A 30 43.45 -26.08 23.94
N ASN A 31 43.53 -24.81 24.36
CA ASN A 31 42.85 -24.31 25.55
C ASN A 31 42.30 -22.90 25.25
N PRO A 32 40.96 -22.72 25.15
CA PRO A 32 40.35 -21.44 24.79
C PRO A 32 40.44 -20.39 25.90
N SER A 33 40.70 -20.78 27.14
CA SER A 33 40.76 -19.87 28.29
C SER A 33 42.15 -19.24 28.51
N ASP A 34 43.16 -19.73 27.80
CA ASP A 34 44.53 -19.24 27.94
C ASP A 34 44.79 -17.97 27.12
N ALA A 35 45.89 -17.27 27.42
CA ALA A 35 46.32 -16.07 26.70
C ALA A 35 46.46 -16.30 25.17
N SER A 36 46.77 -17.53 24.76
CA SER A 36 46.80 -17.92 23.34
C SER A 36 45.40 -17.88 22.69
N GLY A 37 44.37 -18.36 23.41
CA GLY A 37 42.98 -18.30 22.96
C GLY A 37 42.47 -16.86 22.82
N ALA A 38 42.78 -16.00 23.78
CA ALA A 38 42.46 -14.58 23.71
C ALA A 38 43.09 -13.89 22.50
N ARG A 39 44.37 -14.18 22.21
CA ARG A 39 45.07 -13.63 21.04
C ARG A 39 44.51 -14.12 19.72
N ILE A 40 44.13 -15.41 19.62
CA ILE A 40 43.47 -15.96 18.43
C ILE A 40 42.12 -15.28 18.19
N LEU A 41 41.34 -15.05 19.26
CA LEU A 41 40.05 -14.36 19.17
C LEU A 41 40.21 -12.91 18.69
N GLU A 42 41.25 -12.20 19.16
CA GLU A 42 41.57 -10.86 18.70
C GLU A 42 41.93 -10.84 17.20
N ILE A 43 42.76 -11.79 16.75
CA ILE A 43 43.10 -11.94 15.33
C ILE A 43 41.86 -12.24 14.47
N LEU A 44 40.93 -13.07 14.95
CA LEU A 44 39.67 -13.35 14.24
C LEU A 44 38.74 -12.12 14.17
N ARG A 45 38.71 -11.29 15.21
CA ARG A 45 37.98 -10.01 15.19
C ARG A 45 38.61 -9.02 14.21
N GLY A 46 39.94 -8.94 14.20
CA GLY A 46 40.69 -8.16 13.21
C GLY A 46 40.41 -8.63 11.79
N LEU A 47 40.38 -9.94 11.53
CA LEU A 47 40.06 -10.50 10.21
C LEU A 47 38.66 -10.05 9.72
N GLN A 48 37.67 -9.97 10.61
CA GLN A 48 36.32 -9.50 10.26
C GLN A 48 36.27 -8.00 9.94
N GLN A 49 37.24 -7.20 10.39
CA GLN A 49 37.31 -5.75 10.18
C GLN A 49 38.27 -5.35 9.05
N GLU A 50 39.43 -6.01 8.95
CA GLU A 50 40.59 -5.55 8.17
C GLU A 50 40.99 -6.51 7.01
N ALA A 51 40.16 -7.52 6.70
CA ALA A 51 40.32 -8.47 5.57
C ALA A 51 41.67 -9.22 5.50
N SER A 52 42.55 -9.04 6.48
CA SER A 52 43.89 -9.63 6.54
C SER A 52 44.24 -9.97 7.99
N ALA A 53 44.93 -11.09 8.19
CA ALA A 53 45.30 -11.58 9.51
C ALA A 53 46.47 -12.57 9.42
N VAL A 54 47.30 -12.63 10.48
CA VAL A 54 48.42 -13.56 10.60
C VAL A 54 48.13 -14.58 11.68
N PHE A 55 48.19 -15.87 11.34
CA PHE A 55 47.93 -16.98 12.26
C PHE A 55 49.21 -17.76 12.57
N PRO A 56 49.38 -18.28 13.81
CA PRO A 56 50.42 -19.27 14.11
C PRO A 56 50.24 -20.53 13.26
N GLN A 57 51.33 -21.25 12.94
CA GLN A 57 51.29 -22.44 12.07
C GLN A 57 50.29 -23.53 12.51
N ASN A 58 49.98 -23.59 13.81
CA ASN A 58 49.08 -24.59 14.38
C ASN A 58 47.59 -24.16 14.39
N VAL A 59 47.27 -22.93 13.96
CA VAL A 59 45.91 -22.38 13.99
C VAL A 59 45.38 -22.28 12.56
N ARG A 60 44.26 -22.96 12.30
CA ARG A 60 43.55 -22.90 11.01
C ARG A 60 42.21 -22.19 11.21
N PRO A 61 42.05 -20.94 10.74
CA PRO A 61 40.76 -20.28 10.74
C PRO A 61 39.83 -20.99 9.75
N GLN A 62 38.59 -21.18 10.15
CA GLN A 62 37.53 -21.73 9.32
C GLN A 62 36.37 -20.74 9.28
N LEU A 63 35.85 -20.51 8.08
CA LEU A 63 34.64 -19.72 7.88
C LEU A 63 33.47 -20.69 7.78
N MET A 64 32.46 -20.50 8.62
CA MET A 64 31.20 -21.20 8.48
C MET A 64 30.36 -20.44 7.47
N GLU A 65 30.42 -20.88 6.22
CA GLU A 65 29.59 -20.32 5.15
C GLU A 65 28.12 -20.66 5.39
N THR A 66 27.30 -19.63 5.30
CA THR A 66 25.85 -19.82 5.32
C THR A 66 25.42 -20.20 3.90
N LYS A 67 24.80 -21.37 3.73
CA LYS A 67 24.23 -21.78 2.44
C LYS A 67 23.30 -20.67 1.91
N SER A 68 23.44 -20.31 0.64
CA SER A 68 22.64 -19.25 -0.01
C SER A 68 21.15 -19.63 -0.18
N SER A 69 20.77 -20.87 0.11
CA SER A 69 19.39 -21.33 0.09
C SER A 69 18.57 -20.63 1.20
N GLY A 70 17.62 -19.78 0.81
CA GLY A 70 16.67 -19.15 1.75
C GLY A 70 16.39 -17.67 1.50
N ASP A 71 17.17 -16.98 0.66
CA ASP A 71 16.98 -15.54 0.44
C ASP A 71 15.64 -15.25 -0.27
N GLU A 72 15.24 -16.13 -1.18
CA GLU A 72 13.94 -16.08 -1.84
C GLU A 72 12.77 -16.24 -0.84
N ALA A 73 12.94 -17.05 0.21
CA ALA A 73 11.90 -17.25 1.22
C ALA A 73 11.61 -15.97 2.02
N PHE A 74 12.64 -15.16 2.31
CA PHE A 74 12.44 -13.85 2.96
C PHE A 74 11.67 -12.91 2.04
N LEU A 75 12.09 -12.80 0.77
CA LEU A 75 11.42 -11.97 -0.23
C LEU A 75 9.95 -12.36 -0.41
N SER A 76 9.67 -13.66 -0.56
CA SER A 76 8.30 -14.17 -0.70
C SER A 76 7.45 -13.88 0.54
N ALA A 77 8.00 -14.05 1.74
CA ALA A 77 7.28 -13.75 2.98
C ALA A 77 6.97 -12.24 3.12
N LEU A 78 7.92 -11.38 2.77
CA LEU A 78 7.75 -9.92 2.78
C LEU A 78 6.68 -9.49 1.77
N GLU A 79 6.71 -10.05 0.58
CA GLU A 79 5.74 -9.77 -0.47
C GLU A 79 4.33 -10.22 -0.06
N TRP A 80 4.21 -11.41 0.51
CA TRP A 80 2.93 -11.87 1.05
C TRP A 80 2.38 -10.92 2.12
N HIS A 81 3.21 -10.48 3.05
CA HIS A 81 2.78 -9.51 4.07
C HIS A 81 2.41 -8.15 3.49
N ASN A 82 3.11 -7.67 2.46
CA ASN A 82 2.74 -6.44 1.75
C ASN A 82 1.36 -6.56 1.11
N GLN A 83 1.10 -7.66 0.42
CA GLN A 83 -0.19 -7.94 -0.21
C GLN A 83 -1.32 -7.98 0.83
N GLN A 84 -1.11 -8.65 1.97
CA GLN A 84 -2.14 -8.68 3.04
C GLN A 84 -2.39 -7.31 3.68
N ILE A 85 -1.37 -6.45 3.78
CA ILE A 85 -1.53 -5.07 4.25
C ILE A 85 -2.33 -4.26 3.21
N ALA A 86 -1.99 -4.39 1.94
CA ALA A 86 -2.70 -3.73 0.85
C ALA A 86 -4.19 -4.14 0.81
N ILE A 87 -4.50 -5.43 0.94
CA ILE A 87 -5.87 -5.93 1.01
C ILE A 87 -6.60 -5.35 2.24
N GLY A 88 -5.94 -5.28 3.40
CA GLY A 88 -6.55 -4.77 4.62
C GLY A 88 -6.88 -3.27 4.60
N ILE A 89 -6.18 -2.48 3.79
CA ILE A 89 -6.38 -1.02 3.70
C ILE A 89 -7.19 -0.65 2.46
N LEU A 90 -6.79 -1.17 1.30
CA LEU A 90 -7.28 -0.77 -0.02
C LEU A 90 -8.27 -1.78 -0.61
N LEU A 91 -8.50 -2.92 0.06
CA LEU A 91 -9.39 -4.00 -0.42
C LEU A 91 -9.01 -4.58 -1.80
N GLN A 92 -7.76 -4.39 -2.24
CA GLN A 92 -7.27 -4.88 -3.52
C GLN A 92 -6.00 -5.72 -3.37
N THR A 93 -5.86 -6.71 -4.25
CA THR A 93 -4.71 -7.62 -4.31
C THR A 93 -3.63 -7.14 -5.29
N LEU A 94 -4.02 -6.39 -6.33
CA LEU A 94 -3.07 -5.74 -7.23
C LEU A 94 -2.73 -4.35 -6.74
N THR A 95 -1.56 -4.22 -6.10
CA THR A 95 -0.92 -2.92 -5.85
C THR A 95 0.35 -2.81 -6.68
N SER A 96 0.54 -1.64 -7.33
CA SER A 96 1.69 -1.05 -8.08
C SER A 96 2.87 -1.88 -8.61
N GLY A 97 2.86 -3.21 -8.60
CA GLY A 97 3.99 -4.08 -8.93
C GLY A 97 3.66 -5.30 -9.80
N GLU A 98 2.38 -5.66 -9.94
CA GLU A 98 1.95 -6.82 -10.73
C GLU A 98 1.81 -6.57 -12.25
N GLY A 99 2.14 -5.36 -12.73
CA GLY A 99 2.06 -4.99 -14.15
C GLY A 99 2.98 -5.76 -15.11
N ARG A 100 3.80 -6.71 -14.60
CA ARG A 100 4.72 -7.53 -15.42
C ARG A 100 4.09 -8.77 -16.06
N ARG A 101 2.85 -9.16 -15.71
CA ARG A 101 2.17 -10.32 -16.30
C ARG A 101 1.07 -9.88 -17.27
N THR A 102 1.13 -10.40 -18.50
CA THR A 102 0.14 -10.17 -19.57
C THR A 102 -1.27 -10.61 -19.10
N GLY A 103 -2.23 -9.69 -19.14
CA GLY A 103 -3.58 -9.83 -18.55
C GLY A 103 -3.93 -8.79 -17.47
N SER A 104 -2.95 -7.96 -17.07
CA SER A 104 -3.03 -6.97 -15.98
C SER A 104 -4.06 -5.83 -16.18
N MET A 105 -4.43 -5.48 -17.41
CA MET A 105 -5.27 -4.29 -17.66
C MET A 105 -6.73 -4.49 -17.27
N ALA A 106 -7.33 -5.64 -17.59
CA ALA A 106 -8.73 -5.93 -17.23
C ALA A 106 -8.86 -6.17 -15.71
N LEU A 107 -7.89 -6.87 -15.14
CA LEU A 107 -7.84 -7.13 -13.70
C LEU A 107 -7.58 -5.82 -12.91
N GLY A 108 -6.72 -4.94 -13.42
CA GLY A 108 -6.45 -3.62 -12.85
C GLY A 108 -7.68 -2.72 -12.81
N ARG A 109 -8.58 -2.80 -13.80
CA ARG A 109 -9.86 -2.07 -13.77
C ARG A 109 -10.75 -2.51 -12.61
N VAL A 110 -10.95 -3.82 -12.43
CA VAL A 110 -11.78 -4.36 -11.33
C VAL A 110 -11.26 -3.93 -9.96
N HIS A 111 -9.93 -3.91 -9.78
CA HIS A 111 -9.34 -3.45 -8.52
C HIS A 111 -9.50 -1.94 -8.30
N PHE A 112 -9.41 -1.15 -9.38
CA PHE A 112 -9.67 0.28 -9.32
C PHE A 112 -11.15 0.58 -8.98
N ASP A 113 -12.09 -0.18 -9.52
CA ASP A 113 -13.53 -0.04 -9.22
C ASP A 113 -13.82 -0.32 -7.72
N ILE A 114 -13.15 -1.32 -7.13
CA ILE A 114 -13.27 -1.60 -5.69
C ILE A 114 -12.70 -0.45 -4.84
N LEU A 115 -11.58 0.14 -5.27
CA LEU A 115 -11.00 1.30 -4.60
C LEU A 115 -11.96 2.50 -4.64
N LEU A 116 -12.54 2.79 -5.81
CA LEU A 116 -13.55 3.85 -5.95
C LEU A 116 -14.75 3.61 -5.04
N PHE A 117 -15.25 2.37 -5.00
CA PHE A 117 -16.35 1.99 -4.10
C PHE A 117 -16.00 2.24 -2.62
N ALA A 118 -14.80 1.85 -2.18
CA ALA A 118 -14.37 2.10 -0.81
C ALA A 118 -14.28 3.61 -0.49
N LEU A 119 -13.80 4.41 -1.44
CA LEU A 119 -13.74 5.87 -1.31
C LEU A 119 -15.15 6.49 -1.26
N GLU A 120 -16.09 6.00 -2.06
CA GLU A 120 -17.49 6.43 -2.05
C GLU A 120 -18.14 6.19 -0.67
N CYS A 121 -17.89 5.01 -0.07
CA CYS A 121 -18.36 4.72 1.28
C CYS A 121 -17.76 5.68 2.31
N MET A 122 -16.44 5.91 2.28
CA MET A 122 -15.79 6.85 3.19
C MET A 122 -16.31 8.29 3.01
N LYS A 123 -16.62 8.69 1.77
CA LYS A 123 -17.23 9.99 1.47
C LYS A 123 -18.58 10.12 2.16
N GLN A 124 -19.45 9.13 2.00
CA GLN A 124 -20.78 9.11 2.63
C GLN A 124 -20.69 9.12 4.15
N ASP A 125 -19.74 8.39 4.75
CA ASP A 125 -19.53 8.39 6.20
C ASP A 125 -19.14 9.78 6.72
N ILE A 126 -18.27 10.50 5.99
CA ILE A 126 -17.87 11.87 6.34
C ILE A 126 -19.03 12.85 6.15
N GLU A 127 -19.74 12.77 5.03
CA GLU A 127 -20.91 13.62 4.74
C GLU A 127 -21.98 13.46 5.83
N ALA A 128 -22.32 12.22 6.18
CA ALA A 128 -23.28 11.92 7.24
C ALA A 128 -22.82 12.41 8.61
N ALA A 129 -21.52 12.31 8.92
CA ALA A 129 -20.96 12.81 10.17
C ALA A 129 -21.05 14.34 10.26
N VAL A 130 -20.73 15.06 9.17
CA VAL A 130 -20.85 16.52 9.11
C VAL A 130 -22.30 16.96 9.25
N ASP A 131 -23.23 16.31 8.54
CA ASP A 131 -24.64 16.63 8.62
C ASP A 131 -25.19 16.43 10.03
N ALA A 132 -24.88 15.28 10.65
CA ALA A 132 -25.38 14.92 11.96
C ALA A 132 -24.75 15.74 13.10
N GLN A 133 -23.45 15.99 13.04
CA GLN A 133 -22.71 16.57 14.17
C GLN A 133 -22.47 18.08 14.05
N ILE A 134 -22.55 18.65 12.84
CA ILE A 134 -22.27 20.07 12.60
C ILE A 134 -23.51 20.79 12.08
N ILE A 135 -24.09 20.35 10.97
CA ILE A 135 -25.16 21.10 10.31
C ILE A 135 -26.44 21.10 11.13
N ARG A 136 -26.94 19.92 11.54
CA ARG A 136 -28.19 19.82 12.31
C ARG A 136 -28.13 20.61 13.62
N PRO A 137 -27.09 20.45 14.48
CA PRO A 137 -27.02 21.22 15.73
C PRO A 137 -26.91 22.72 15.50
N LEU A 138 -26.22 23.15 14.43
CA LEU A 138 -26.08 24.57 14.10
C LEU A 138 -27.41 25.18 13.66
N ILE A 139 -28.23 24.45 12.90
CA ILE A 139 -29.56 24.92 12.51
C ILE A 139 -30.50 24.91 13.71
N ASP A 140 -30.56 23.82 14.47
CA ASP A 140 -31.45 23.71 15.64
C ASP A 140 -31.15 24.78 16.71
N ALA A 141 -29.89 25.24 16.79
CA ALA A 141 -29.50 26.30 17.71
C ALA A 141 -29.90 27.71 17.25
N ASN A 142 -30.07 27.95 15.95
CA ASN A 142 -30.28 29.29 15.39
C ASN A 142 -31.66 29.49 14.75
N PHE A 143 -32.34 28.42 14.33
CA PHE A 143 -33.56 28.48 13.55
C PHE A 143 -34.56 27.40 13.99
N ASP A 144 -35.84 27.76 14.10
CA ASP A 144 -36.93 26.81 14.38
C ASP A 144 -37.40 26.06 13.10
N HIS A 145 -36.50 25.86 12.13
CA HIS A 145 -36.82 25.29 10.82
C HIS A 145 -36.59 23.77 10.78
N ARG A 146 -37.46 23.05 10.07
CA ARG A 146 -37.39 21.57 9.91
C ARG A 146 -36.70 21.11 8.62
N LEU A 147 -36.09 22.03 7.88
CA LEU A 147 -35.34 21.73 6.65
C LEU A 147 -33.85 21.87 6.94
N TYR A 148 -33.11 20.81 6.72
CA TYR A 148 -31.66 20.77 6.89
C TYR A 148 -31.00 20.68 5.51
N PRO A 149 -29.99 21.51 5.20
CA PRO A 149 -29.17 21.32 4.03
C PRO A 149 -28.32 20.06 4.21
N GLU A 150 -27.96 19.44 3.10
CA GLU A 150 -27.07 18.29 3.06
C GLU A 150 -25.67 18.74 2.63
N PHE A 151 -24.66 18.30 3.36
CA PHE A 151 -23.27 18.50 2.98
C PHE A 151 -22.86 17.46 1.94
N SER A 152 -22.25 17.92 0.85
CA SER A 152 -21.66 17.04 -0.15
C SER A 152 -20.24 17.43 -0.51
N LEU A 153 -19.37 16.41 -0.59
CA LEU A 153 -18.01 16.46 -1.10
C LEU A 153 -17.93 16.28 -2.63
N GLY A 154 -19.08 16.11 -3.31
CA GLY A 154 -19.16 15.92 -4.75
C GLY A 154 -19.06 14.45 -5.20
N ASN A 155 -18.98 14.24 -6.51
CA ASN A 155 -18.84 12.90 -7.09
C ASN A 155 -17.36 12.59 -7.33
N LEU A 156 -16.94 11.39 -6.95
CA LEU A 156 -15.57 10.90 -7.14
C LEU A 156 -15.33 10.43 -8.58
N ASP A 157 -16.39 9.96 -9.24
CA ASP A 157 -16.35 9.69 -10.66
C ASP A 157 -16.20 11.01 -11.40
N GLU A 158 -15.05 11.16 -12.07
CA GLU A 158 -14.97 11.99 -13.26
C GLU A 158 -15.96 11.35 -14.23
N LYS A 159 -17.22 11.82 -14.16
CA LYS A 159 -18.36 11.31 -14.93
C LYS A 159 -17.84 11.01 -16.31
N ASP A 160 -18.02 9.78 -16.78
CA ASP A 160 -17.66 9.38 -18.12
C ASP A 160 -18.65 10.10 -19.06
N LEU A 161 -18.46 11.41 -19.22
CA LEU A 161 -19.33 12.38 -19.89
C LEU A 161 -19.64 11.88 -21.28
N LEU A 162 -18.69 11.14 -21.87
CA LEU A 162 -18.83 10.44 -23.13
C LEU A 162 -19.92 9.36 -23.09
N ARG A 163 -19.90 8.45 -22.10
CA ARG A 163 -20.92 7.41 -21.95
C ARG A 163 -22.27 8.00 -21.60
N MET A 164 -22.30 9.04 -20.76
CA MET A 164 -23.54 9.74 -20.42
C MET A 164 -24.10 10.48 -21.65
N ALA A 165 -23.26 11.14 -22.45
CA ALA A 165 -23.68 11.79 -23.69
C ALA A 165 -24.15 10.77 -24.74
N GLN A 166 -23.54 9.58 -24.80
CA GLN A 166 -24.00 8.49 -25.65
C GLN A 166 -25.36 7.96 -25.21
N ALA A 167 -25.55 7.68 -23.92
CA ALA A 167 -26.85 7.29 -23.37
C ALA A 167 -27.90 8.38 -23.59
N MET A 168 -27.51 9.65 -23.45
CA MET A 168 -28.37 10.80 -23.71
C MET A 168 -28.81 10.88 -25.16
N ASN A 169 -27.89 10.68 -26.10
CA ASN A 169 -28.22 10.67 -27.52
C ASN A 169 -29.24 9.56 -27.86
N VAL A 170 -29.12 8.38 -27.25
CA VAL A 170 -30.11 7.31 -27.38
C VAL A 170 -31.48 7.75 -26.84
N LEU A 171 -31.54 8.35 -25.65
CA LEU A 171 -32.79 8.82 -25.04
C LEU A 171 -33.47 9.93 -25.85
N LEU A 172 -32.70 10.89 -26.36
CA LEU A 172 -33.18 11.96 -27.24
C LEU A 172 -33.66 11.42 -28.60
N THR A 173 -32.91 10.47 -29.18
CA THR A 173 -33.25 9.85 -30.47
C THR A 173 -34.56 9.07 -30.38
N HIS A 174 -34.78 8.37 -29.27
CA HIS A 174 -36.01 7.61 -29.03
C HIS A 174 -37.15 8.45 -28.42
N ARG A 175 -36.96 9.76 -28.22
CA ARG A 175 -37.94 10.69 -27.65
C ARG A 175 -38.48 10.27 -26.28
N VAL A 176 -37.64 9.64 -25.48
CA VAL A 176 -37.98 9.30 -24.08
C VAL A 176 -37.83 10.53 -23.18
N VAL A 177 -36.93 11.45 -23.55
CA VAL A 177 -36.57 12.65 -22.79
C VAL A 177 -36.46 13.82 -23.76
N ASP A 178 -36.88 15.02 -23.35
CA ASP A 178 -36.73 16.24 -24.15
C ASP A 178 -35.42 16.98 -23.83
N ALA A 179 -34.77 17.57 -24.84
CA ALA A 179 -33.50 18.28 -24.69
C ALA A 179 -33.55 19.53 -23.77
N ARG A 180 -34.75 19.94 -23.37
CA ARG A 180 -35.01 21.11 -22.51
C ARG A 180 -35.20 20.75 -21.04
N GLU A 181 -35.15 19.47 -20.68
CA GLU A 181 -35.35 19.07 -19.29
C GLU A 181 -34.26 19.64 -18.35
N PRO A 182 -34.64 20.26 -17.21
CA PRO A 182 -33.70 20.83 -16.25
C PRO A 182 -32.72 19.80 -15.69
N ILE A 183 -33.23 18.58 -15.45
CA ILE A 183 -32.48 17.43 -14.93
C ILE A 183 -31.28 17.11 -15.83
N LEU A 184 -31.41 17.28 -17.15
CA LEU A 184 -30.32 17.04 -18.09
C LEU A 184 -29.20 18.07 -17.97
N ARG A 185 -29.55 19.32 -17.74
CA ARG A 185 -28.57 20.40 -17.65
C ARG A 185 -27.81 20.31 -16.33
N GLU A 186 -28.50 19.97 -15.25
CA GLU A 186 -27.89 19.67 -13.96
C GLU A 186 -26.95 18.46 -14.04
N LEU A 187 -27.36 17.40 -14.75
CA LEU A 187 -26.53 16.20 -14.92
C LEU A 187 -25.17 16.50 -15.58
N PHE A 188 -25.14 17.44 -16.52
CA PHE A 188 -23.94 17.87 -17.27
C PHE A 188 -23.33 19.19 -16.78
N ASN A 189 -23.80 19.77 -15.66
CA ASN A 189 -23.39 21.11 -15.20
C ASN A 189 -23.49 22.21 -16.28
N LEU A 190 -24.51 22.15 -17.14
CA LEU A 190 -24.78 23.17 -18.15
C LEU A 190 -25.60 24.33 -17.57
N PRO A 191 -25.34 25.59 -17.97
CA PRO A 191 -26.10 26.74 -17.49
C PRO A 191 -27.59 26.60 -17.84
N PRO A 192 -28.52 27.13 -17.02
CA PRO A 192 -29.96 27.07 -17.32
C PRO A 192 -30.26 27.71 -18.68
N LEU A 193 -31.29 27.21 -19.36
CA LEU A 193 -31.77 27.85 -20.59
C LEU A 193 -32.40 29.19 -20.18
N GLU A 194 -31.86 30.30 -20.69
CA GLU A 194 -32.57 31.58 -20.63
C GLU A 194 -33.93 31.41 -21.32
N GLU A 195 -35.01 31.79 -20.63
CA GLU A 195 -36.33 31.80 -21.25
C GLU A 195 -36.31 32.75 -22.46
N PRO A 196 -36.80 32.33 -23.64
CA PRO A 196 -36.93 33.26 -24.74
C PRO A 196 -37.93 34.35 -24.37
N ALA A 197 -37.52 35.60 -24.51
CA ALA A 197 -38.36 36.79 -24.38
C ALA A 197 -39.58 36.77 -25.33
#